data_AF-A0A2V6E7S5-F1
#
_entry.id   AF-A0A2V6E7S5-F1
#
_cell.length_a   1.000
_cell.length_b   1.000
_cell.length_c   1.000
_cell.angle_alpha   90.00
_cell.angle_beta   90.00
_cell.angle_gamma   90.00
#
_symmetry.space_group_name_H-M   'P 1'
#
loop_
_entity.id
_entity.type
_entity.pdbx_description
1 polymer ?
#
loop_
_entity_poly.entity_id
_entity_poly.type
_entity_poly.pdbx_seq_one_letter_code
_entity_poly.pdbx_strand_id
1 'polypeptide(L)'
;MSRQGDDRHPGFIRRFFRSLGPGVITGAADDDPSGIATYSIAGTQHGLALLWTALITWPLMAFVQMMCARIGMVTGRGLAGAMHHKYPRPLILVAAVALFAANSINVGADLSGMSDAAEMLTRVNSHVFVIVFGIGISVATIFFRYHQIATILKWLALVLFAYVIRVHRSSGLANGCARRLHSDLAEESRPMGNAGRDPRHHD
;
A
#
# COMPACT_ATOMS: atom_id res chain seq x y z
N MET A 1 31.39 45.39 -7.56
CA MET A 1 31.67 44.07 -6.97
C MET A 1 30.38 43.24 -7.03
N SER A 2 30.18 42.60 -8.18
CA SER A 2 28.98 41.86 -8.58
C SER A 2 28.93 40.49 -7.90
N ARG A 3 28.01 40.29 -6.95
CA ARG A 3 27.64 38.95 -6.49
C ARG A 3 26.65 38.36 -7.49
N GLN A 4 27.21 37.66 -8.47
CA GLN A 4 26.47 36.80 -9.39
C GLN A 4 25.99 35.58 -8.58
N GLY A 5 24.72 35.60 -8.21
CA GLY A 5 24.05 34.45 -7.59
C GLY A 5 23.87 33.37 -8.65
N ASP A 6 24.37 32.19 -8.33
CA ASP A 6 24.27 30.95 -9.07
C ASP A 6 22.79 30.58 -9.34
N ASP A 7 22.22 31.07 -10.45
CA ASP A 7 20.91 30.69 -10.98
C ASP A 7 20.95 29.26 -11.55
N ARG A 8 21.25 28.28 -10.69
CA ARG A 8 21.02 26.87 -11.03
C ARG A 8 19.51 26.64 -11.10
N HIS A 9 18.96 26.77 -12.30
CA HIS A 9 17.67 26.18 -12.67
C HIS A 9 17.60 24.79 -12.03
N PRO A 10 16.65 24.52 -11.11
CA PRO A 10 16.55 23.21 -10.50
C PRO A 10 16.36 22.20 -11.64
N GLY A 11 17.34 21.32 -11.83
CA GLY A 11 17.36 20.38 -12.94
C GLY A 11 16.03 19.64 -13.07
N PHE A 12 15.66 19.27 -14.29
CA PHE A 12 14.41 18.59 -14.63
C PHE A 12 14.03 17.49 -13.62
N ILE A 13 15.02 16.72 -13.17
CA ILE A 13 14.93 15.70 -12.13
C ILE A 13 14.40 16.28 -10.81
N ARG A 14 15.01 17.34 -10.27
CA ARG A 14 14.58 17.99 -9.01
C ARG A 14 13.17 18.56 -9.11
N ARG A 15 12.79 19.10 -10.27
CA ARG A 15 11.43 19.62 -10.52
C ARG A 15 10.40 18.49 -10.62
N PHE A 16 10.76 17.39 -11.27
CA PHE A 16 9.95 16.17 -11.36
C PHE A 16 9.72 15.53 -9.99
N PHE A 17 10.78 15.31 -9.19
CA PHE A 17 10.66 14.81 -7.82
C PHE A 17 9.85 15.74 -6.90
N ARG A 18 9.90 17.06 -7.11
CA ARG A 18 9.04 18.00 -6.38
C ARG A 18 7.58 17.93 -6.82
N SER A 19 7.33 17.69 -8.11
CA SER A 19 5.98 17.52 -8.67
C SER A 19 5.34 16.17 -8.33
N LEU A 20 6.13 15.13 -8.09
CA LEU A 20 5.65 13.82 -7.63
C LEU A 20 5.21 13.83 -6.17
N GLY A 21 5.70 14.78 -5.38
CA GLY A 21 5.44 14.86 -3.93
C GLY A 21 3.95 14.72 -3.57
N PRO A 22 3.06 15.57 -4.10
CA PRO A 22 1.64 15.52 -3.77
C PRO A 22 0.98 14.18 -4.17
N GLY A 23 1.30 13.65 -5.36
CA GLY A 23 0.72 12.40 -5.85
C GLY A 23 1.18 11.18 -5.05
N VAL A 24 2.46 11.11 -4.71
CA VAL A 24 3.01 10.05 -3.85
C VAL A 24 2.42 10.10 -2.45
N ILE A 25 2.23 11.29 -1.89
CA ILE A 25 1.62 11.45 -0.56
C ILE A 25 0.15 11.02 -0.58
N THR A 26 -0.61 11.42 -1.61
CA THR A 26 -2.01 11.00 -1.76
C THR A 26 -2.13 9.49 -1.97
N GLY A 27 -1.26 8.89 -2.80
CA GLY A 27 -1.26 7.43 -2.97
C GLY A 27 -0.89 6.68 -1.70
N ALA A 28 0.16 7.12 -1.00
CA ALA A 28 0.55 6.53 0.28
C ALA A 28 -0.50 6.72 1.39
N ALA A 29 -1.39 7.72 1.26
CA ALA A 29 -2.51 7.92 2.17
C ALA A 29 -3.73 7.04 1.81
N ASP A 30 -3.82 6.54 0.57
CA ASP A 30 -4.86 5.61 0.11
C ASP A 30 -4.56 4.16 0.56
N ASP A 31 -3.29 3.84 0.83
CA ASP A 31 -2.82 2.55 1.36
C ASP A 31 -2.87 2.53 2.91
N ASP A 32 -4.07 2.60 3.48
CA ASP A 32 -4.28 2.55 4.93
C ASP A 32 -4.25 1.11 5.50
N PRO A 33 -3.93 0.91 6.81
CA PRO A 33 -3.94 -0.42 7.43
C PRO A 33 -5.26 -1.17 7.24
N SER A 34 -6.39 -0.45 7.31
CA SER A 34 -7.72 -1.03 7.09
C SER A 34 -7.94 -1.49 5.64
N GLY A 35 -7.46 -0.75 4.65
CA GLY A 35 -7.46 -1.17 3.24
C GLY A 35 -6.61 -2.42 3.02
N ILE A 36 -5.37 -2.43 3.52
CA ILE A 36 -4.48 -3.60 3.43
C ILE A 36 -5.10 -4.83 4.10
N ALA A 37 -5.74 -4.67 5.26
CA ALA A 37 -6.43 -5.76 5.96
C ALA A 37 -7.62 -6.28 5.14
N THR A 38 -8.44 -5.39 4.58
CA THR A 38 -9.61 -5.75 3.76
C THR A 38 -9.20 -6.52 2.52
N TYR A 39 -8.19 -6.04 1.78
CA TYR A 39 -7.68 -6.74 0.60
C TYR A 39 -7.01 -8.07 0.96
N SER A 40 -6.37 -8.17 2.13
CA SER A 40 -5.80 -9.43 2.63
C SER A 40 -6.90 -10.46 2.94
N ILE A 41 -7.96 -10.05 3.64
CA ILE A 41 -9.11 -10.92 3.94
C ILE A 41 -9.79 -11.35 2.64
N ALA A 42 -10.09 -10.41 1.75
CA ALA A 42 -10.67 -10.71 0.44
C ALA A 42 -9.79 -11.66 -0.39
N GLY A 43 -8.46 -11.50 -0.32
CA GLY A 43 -7.48 -12.39 -0.96
C GLY A 43 -7.47 -13.80 -0.37
N THR A 44 -7.64 -13.96 0.95
CA THR A 44 -7.76 -15.29 1.57
C THR A 44 -9.07 -16.00 1.19
N GLN A 45 -10.16 -15.25 1.01
CA GLN A 45 -11.48 -15.80 0.68
C GLN A 45 -11.65 -16.09 -0.81
N HIS A 46 -11.10 -15.24 -1.69
CA HIS A 46 -11.30 -15.32 -3.15
C HIS A 46 -10.04 -15.71 -3.92
N GLY A 47 -8.90 -15.92 -3.26
CA GLY A 47 -7.64 -16.25 -3.90
C GLY A 47 -7.25 -15.23 -4.99
N LEU A 48 -6.86 -15.74 -6.16
CA LEU A 48 -6.51 -14.90 -7.32
C LEU A 48 -7.72 -14.47 -8.17
N ALA A 49 -8.94 -14.83 -7.78
CA ALA A 49 -10.14 -14.56 -8.59
C ALA A 49 -10.47 -13.07 -8.70
N LEU A 50 -9.99 -12.22 -7.78
CA LEU A 50 -10.19 -10.77 -7.81
C LEU A 50 -9.06 -10.01 -8.52
N LEU A 51 -7.99 -10.68 -8.98
CA LEU A 51 -6.86 -9.98 -9.60
C LEU A 51 -7.23 -9.25 -10.90
N TRP A 52 -8.24 -9.74 -11.63
CA TRP A 52 -8.70 -9.10 -12.86
C TRP A 52 -9.43 -7.77 -12.58
N THR A 53 -10.05 -7.60 -11.41
CA THR A 53 -10.72 -6.33 -11.07
C THR A 53 -9.69 -5.23 -10.83
N ALA A 54 -8.52 -5.57 -10.29
CA ALA A 54 -7.41 -4.64 -10.09
C ALA A 54 -6.97 -3.95 -11.39
N LEU A 55 -7.01 -4.65 -12.53
CA LEU A 55 -6.67 -4.09 -13.84
C LEU A 55 -7.65 -2.99 -14.28
N ILE A 56 -8.90 -3.06 -13.83
CA ILE A 56 -9.96 -2.08 -14.17
C ILE A 56 -10.01 -0.96 -13.11
N THR A 57 -9.85 -1.29 -11.83
CA THR A 57 -9.94 -0.31 -10.74
C THR A 57 -8.73 0.60 -10.68
N TRP A 58 -7.53 0.13 -11.07
CA TRP A 58 -6.33 0.96 -11.09
C TRP A 58 -6.42 2.19 -12.02
N PRO A 59 -6.76 2.07 -13.33
CA PRO A 59 -6.91 3.24 -14.19
C PRO A 59 -8.10 4.12 -13.79
N LEU A 60 -9.16 3.53 -13.23
CA LEU A 60 -10.29 4.27 -12.70
C LEU A 60 -9.87 5.18 -11.53
N MET A 61 -9.12 4.64 -10.56
CA MET A 61 -8.60 5.42 -9.44
C MET A 61 -7.67 6.54 -9.90
N ALA A 62 -6.76 6.24 -10.83
CA ALA A 62 -5.87 7.24 -11.41
C ALA A 62 -6.65 8.40 -12.09
N PHE A 63 -7.73 8.08 -12.80
CA PHE A 63 -8.59 9.08 -13.41
C PHE A 63 -9.29 9.95 -12.36
N VAL A 64 -9.87 9.34 -11.32
CA VAL A 64 -10.54 10.06 -10.22
C VAL A 64 -9.57 11.01 -9.52
N GLN A 65 -8.37 10.53 -9.16
CA GLN A 65 -7.34 11.36 -8.51
C GLN A 65 -6.89 12.51 -9.42
N MET A 66 -6.70 12.26 -10.72
CA MET A 66 -6.34 13.29 -11.70
C MET A 66 -7.43 14.36 -11.83
N MET A 67 -8.70 13.97 -11.85
CA MET A 67 -9.83 14.92 -11.88
C MET A 67 -9.89 15.75 -10.60
N CYS A 68 -9.75 15.15 -9.42
CA CYS A 68 -9.69 15.85 -8.14
C CYS A 68 -8.54 16.86 -8.10
N ALA A 69 -7.34 16.46 -8.54
CA ALA A 69 -6.18 17.35 -8.60
C ALA A 69 -6.42 18.51 -9.57
N ARG A 70 -7.00 18.24 -10.75
CA ARG A 70 -7.28 19.26 -11.76
C ARG A 70 -8.35 20.26 -11.30
N ILE A 71 -9.41 19.79 -10.64
CA ILE A 71 -10.42 20.66 -10.02
C ILE A 71 -9.77 21.55 -8.95
N GLY A 72 -8.92 20.97 -8.08
CA GLY A 72 -8.20 21.73 -7.05
C GLY A 72 -7.26 22.80 -7.63
N MET A 73 -6.53 22.47 -8.69
CA MET A 73 -5.64 23.41 -9.37
C MET A 73 -6.39 24.54 -10.07
N VAL A 74 -7.51 24.25 -10.74
CA VAL A 74 -8.27 25.26 -11.52
C VAL A 74 -9.10 26.15 -10.60
N THR A 75 -9.73 25.60 -9.56
CA THR A 75 -10.61 26.37 -8.67
C THR A 75 -9.86 27.05 -7.51
N GLY A 76 -8.62 26.65 -7.24
CA GLY A 76 -7.84 27.12 -6.08
C GLY A 76 -8.45 26.73 -4.73
N ARG A 77 -9.44 25.82 -4.73
CA ARG A 77 -10.19 25.38 -3.56
C ARG A 77 -10.27 23.85 -3.54
N GLY A 78 -10.47 23.28 -2.35
CA GLY A 78 -10.74 21.84 -2.23
C GLY A 78 -12.05 21.44 -2.93
N LEU A 79 -12.24 20.15 -3.20
CA LEU A 79 -13.40 19.61 -3.90
C LEU A 79 -14.73 20.08 -3.27
N ALA A 80 -14.84 20.05 -1.94
CA ALA A 80 -16.00 20.55 -1.20
C ALA A 80 -16.23 22.06 -1.42
N GLY A 81 -15.16 22.86 -1.45
CA GLY A 81 -15.24 24.30 -1.72
C GLY A 81 -15.64 24.62 -3.16
N ALA A 82 -15.23 23.78 -4.13
CA ALA A 82 -15.68 23.89 -5.51
C ALA A 82 -17.16 23.50 -5.69
N MET A 83 -17.62 22.46 -4.98
CA MET A 83 -19.02 22.03 -5.00
C MET A 83 -19.97 23.03 -4.35
N HIS A 84 -19.51 23.75 -3.32
CA HIS A 84 -20.33 24.73 -2.59
C HIS A 84 -20.94 25.83 -3.48
N HIS A 85 -20.28 26.19 -4.58
CA HIS A 85 -20.78 27.22 -5.50
C HIS A 85 -21.80 26.73 -6.52
N LYS A 86 -21.89 25.41 -6.75
CA LYS A 86 -22.70 24.84 -7.84
C LYS A 86 -23.91 24.04 -7.35
N TYR A 87 -23.88 23.57 -6.10
CA TYR A 87 -24.89 22.70 -5.52
C TYR A 87 -25.70 23.36 -4.40
N PRO A 88 -26.96 22.92 -4.17
CA PRO A 88 -27.76 23.42 -3.07
C PRO A 88 -27.18 22.96 -1.71
N ARG A 89 -27.24 23.85 -0.71
CA ARG A 89 -26.76 23.63 0.67
C ARG A 89 -27.07 22.26 1.28
N PRO A 90 -28.29 21.69 1.18
CA PRO A 90 -28.59 20.39 1.77
C PRO A 90 -27.75 19.24 1.18
N LEU A 91 -27.47 19.26 -0.12
CA LEU A 91 -26.67 18.20 -0.75
C LEU A 91 -25.22 18.22 -0.25
N ILE A 92 -24.65 19.42 -0.09
CA ILE A 92 -23.30 19.60 0.43
C ILE A 92 -23.23 19.16 1.89
N LEU A 93 -24.26 19.46 2.68
CA LEU A 93 -24.33 19.03 4.08
C LEU A 93 -24.37 17.51 4.18
N VAL A 94 -25.23 16.85 3.39
CA VAL A 94 -25.30 15.38 3.34
C VAL A 94 -23.95 14.78 2.94
N ALA A 95 -23.33 15.30 1.88
CA ALA A 95 -22.01 14.84 1.44
C ALA A 95 -20.93 15.07 2.51
N ALA A 96 -20.95 16.21 3.21
CA ALA A 96 -19.98 16.52 4.26
C ALA A 96 -20.15 15.61 5.47
N VAL A 97 -21.39 15.35 5.92
CA VAL A 97 -21.67 14.43 7.02
C VAL A 97 -21.30 12.99 6.63
N ALA A 98 -21.64 12.56 5.42
CA ALA A 98 -21.26 11.23 4.93
C ALA A 98 -19.74 11.06 4.86
N LEU A 99 -19.02 12.06 4.33
CA LEU A 99 -17.56 12.06 4.27
C LEU A 99 -16.94 12.05 5.68
N PHE A 100 -17.48 12.84 6.61
CA PHE A 100 -17.03 12.86 8.00
C PHE A 100 -17.22 11.50 8.68
N ALA A 101 -18.40 10.88 8.50
CA ALA A 101 -18.69 9.57 9.06
C ALA A 101 -17.78 8.48 8.46
N ALA A 102 -17.62 8.46 7.13
CA ALA A 102 -16.74 7.50 6.45
C ALA A 102 -15.29 7.62 6.93
N ASN A 103 -14.73 8.82 6.93
CA ASN A 103 -13.36 9.05 7.38
C ASN A 103 -13.17 8.72 8.87
N SER A 104 -14.18 8.97 9.71
CA SER A 104 -14.13 8.60 11.14
C SER A 104 -14.09 7.09 11.34
N ILE A 105 -14.84 6.34 10.52
CA ILE A 105 -14.81 4.87 10.52
C ILE A 105 -13.45 4.36 10.04
N ASN A 106 -12.89 4.90 8.95
CA ASN A 106 -11.56 4.54 8.46
C ASN A 106 -10.48 4.75 9.54
N VAL A 107 -10.44 5.93 10.16
CA VAL A 107 -9.47 6.21 11.23
C VAL A 107 -9.64 5.25 12.41
N GLY A 108 -10.89 4.91 12.77
CA GLY A 108 -11.16 3.91 13.81
C GLY A 108 -10.66 2.52 13.44
N ALA A 109 -10.90 2.09 12.20
CA ALA A 109 -10.43 0.80 11.68
C ALA A 109 -8.90 0.73 11.61
N ASP A 110 -8.24 1.82 11.22
CA ASP A 110 -6.78 1.91 11.17
C ASP A 110 -6.17 1.81 12.57
N LEU A 111 -6.72 2.53 13.54
CA LEU A 111 -6.27 2.47 14.94
C LEU A 111 -6.42 1.06 15.51
N SER A 112 -7.53 0.39 15.22
CA SER A 112 -7.76 -1.01 15.64
C SER A 112 -6.80 -1.98 14.95
N GLY A 113 -6.59 -1.84 13.65
CA GLY A 113 -5.66 -2.70 12.90
C GLY A 113 -4.21 -2.53 13.40
N MET A 114 -3.80 -1.30 13.69
CA MET A 114 -2.49 -1.01 14.26
C MET A 114 -2.32 -1.56 15.67
N SER A 115 -3.35 -1.47 16.51
CA SER A 115 -3.30 -1.98 17.88
C SER A 115 -3.25 -3.50 17.93
N ASP A 116 -3.99 -4.19 17.07
CA ASP A 116 -3.96 -5.65 16.97
C ASP A 116 -2.60 -6.14 16.46
N ALA A 117 -2.02 -5.43 15.49
CA ALA A 117 -0.65 -5.71 15.04
C ALA A 117 0.39 -5.49 16.15
N ALA A 118 0.22 -4.46 16.98
CA ALA A 118 1.09 -4.19 18.12
C ALA A 118 0.94 -5.23 19.24
N GLU A 119 -0.29 -5.72 19.49
CA GLU A 119 -0.56 -6.82 20.41
C GLU A 119 0.13 -8.10 19.93
N MET A 120 0.07 -8.44 18.63
CA MET A 120 0.79 -9.61 18.11
C MET A 120 2.31 -9.54 18.34
N LEU A 121 2.89 -8.34 18.30
CA LEU A 121 4.34 -8.15 18.48
C LEU A 121 4.76 -8.14 19.97
N THR A 122 3.98 -7.50 20.83
CA THR A 122 4.37 -7.21 22.22
C THR A 122 3.63 -8.06 23.25
N ARG A 123 2.58 -8.79 22.84
CA ARG A 123 1.63 -9.54 23.68
C ARG A 123 0.91 -8.69 24.76
N VAL A 124 0.93 -7.37 24.63
CA VAL A 124 0.22 -6.44 25.50
C VAL A 124 -1.15 -6.12 24.88
N ASN A 125 -2.17 -5.90 25.72
CA ASN A 125 -3.56 -5.71 25.32
C ASN A 125 -3.76 -4.57 24.28
N SER A 126 -4.46 -4.88 23.19
CA SER A 126 -4.77 -3.97 22.06
C SER A 126 -5.42 -2.64 22.51
N HIS A 127 -6.28 -2.64 23.53
CA HIS A 127 -6.95 -1.41 24.00
C HIS A 127 -5.96 -0.33 24.48
N VAL A 128 -4.83 -0.73 25.06
CA VAL A 128 -3.79 0.21 25.50
C VAL A 128 -3.14 0.87 24.29
N PHE A 129 -2.86 0.09 23.23
CA PHE A 129 -2.27 0.60 22.01
C PHE A 129 -3.21 1.51 21.23
N VAL A 130 -4.52 1.26 21.21
CA VAL A 130 -5.50 2.18 20.58
C VAL A 130 -5.40 3.58 21.20
N ILE A 131 -5.37 3.65 22.54
CA ILE A 131 -5.28 4.92 23.27
C ILE A 131 -3.92 5.59 23.02
N VAL A 132 -2.83 4.82 23.10
CA VAL A 132 -1.47 5.33 22.87
C VAL A 132 -1.29 5.86 21.45
N PHE A 133 -1.71 5.11 20.44
CA PHE A 133 -1.66 5.55 19.04
C PHE A 133 -2.60 6.72 18.78
N GLY A 134 -3.82 6.73 19.32
CA GLY A 134 -4.77 7.82 19.17
C GLY A 134 -4.25 9.14 19.74
N ILE A 135 -3.71 9.12 20.97
CA ILE A 135 -3.09 10.30 21.59
C ILE A 135 -1.81 10.69 20.81
N GLY A 136 -0.96 9.72 20.47
CA GLY A 136 0.28 9.96 19.75
C GLY A 136 0.06 10.62 18.39
N ILE A 137 -0.91 10.14 17.61
CA ILE A 137 -1.25 10.69 16.29
C ILE A 137 -1.91 12.07 16.44
N SER A 138 -2.77 12.27 17.44
CA SER A 138 -3.42 13.56 17.71
C SER A 138 -2.39 14.63 18.11
N VAL A 139 -1.44 14.28 18.98
CA VAL A 139 -0.32 15.16 19.35
C VAL A 139 0.57 15.41 18.13
N ALA A 140 0.92 14.36 17.38
CA ALA A 140 1.75 14.51 16.19
C ALA A 140 1.12 15.45 15.15
N THR A 141 -0.19 15.38 14.91
CA THR A 141 -0.88 16.26 13.95
C THR A 141 -0.95 17.72 14.40
N ILE A 142 -0.99 17.99 15.70
CA ILE A 142 -0.98 19.36 16.24
C ILE A 142 0.43 19.97 16.17
N PHE A 143 1.46 19.18 16.50
CA PHE A 143 2.83 19.69 16.65
C PHE A 143 3.68 19.59 15.37
N PHE A 144 3.43 18.63 14.48
CA PHE A 144 4.25 18.45 13.27
C PHE A 144 3.73 19.25 12.07
N ARG A 145 4.67 19.90 11.36
CA ARG A 145 4.37 20.59 10.09
C ARG A 145 4.14 19.58 8.97
N TYR A 146 3.25 19.92 8.04
CA TYR A 146 2.91 19.12 6.85
C TYR A 146 4.13 18.55 6.12
N HIS A 147 5.23 19.31 6.02
CA HIS A 147 6.43 18.88 5.31
C HIS A 147 7.15 17.70 6.00
N GLN A 148 7.05 17.58 7.33
CA GLN A 148 7.64 16.48 8.09
C GLN A 148 6.77 15.21 7.97
N ILE A 149 5.45 15.36 8.09
CA ILE A 149 4.47 14.26 7.86
C ILE A 149 4.64 13.69 6.44
N ALA A 150 4.73 14.57 5.44
CA ALA A 150 4.98 14.19 4.06
C ALA A 150 6.30 13.45 3.84
N THR A 151 7.32 13.70 4.67
CA THR A 151 8.61 12.99 4.59
C THR A 151 8.51 11.62 5.25
N ILE A 152 7.82 11.53 6.39
CA ILE A 152 7.56 10.26 7.08
C ILE A 152 6.75 9.32 6.19
N LEU A 153 5.68 9.81 5.55
CA LEU A 153 4.86 9.03 4.61
C LEU A 153 5.68 8.49 3.43
N LYS A 154 6.63 9.26 2.90
CA LYS A 154 7.54 8.77 1.84
C LYS A 154 8.40 7.61 2.32
N TRP A 155 8.93 7.68 3.54
CA TRP A 155 9.72 6.59 4.11
C TRP A 155 8.85 5.37 4.42
N LEU A 156 7.62 5.56 4.90
CA LEU A 156 6.67 4.48 5.13
C LEU A 156 6.29 3.76 3.82
N ALA A 157 5.99 4.51 2.76
CA ALA A 157 5.75 3.94 1.43
C ALA A 157 6.96 3.14 0.91
N LEU A 158 8.18 3.58 1.22
CA LEU A 158 9.40 2.87 0.86
C LEU A 158 9.54 1.54 1.63
N VAL A 159 9.10 1.48 2.89
CA VAL A 159 9.00 0.22 3.66
C VAL A 159 7.98 -0.73 3.05
N LEU A 160 6.86 -0.23 2.53
CA LEU A 160 5.87 -1.06 1.84
C LEU A 160 6.47 -1.76 0.60
N PHE A 161 7.44 -1.13 -0.07
CA PHE A 161 8.16 -1.75 -1.19
C PHE A 161 8.99 -2.97 -0.76
N ALA A 162 9.40 -3.06 0.51
CA ALA A 162 10.06 -4.26 1.05
C ALA A 162 9.12 -5.48 1.06
N TYR A 163 7.81 -5.29 1.16
CA TYR A 163 6.83 -6.36 1.04
C TYR A 163 6.84 -7.01 -0.35
N VAL A 164 6.97 -6.21 -1.41
CA VAL A 164 7.07 -6.70 -2.80
C VAL A 164 8.33 -7.55 -2.98
N ILE A 165 9.45 -7.12 -2.40
CA ILE A 165 10.70 -7.91 -2.40
C ILE A 165 10.49 -9.24 -1.69
N ARG A 166 9.78 -9.26 -0.54
CA ARG A 166 9.48 -10.49 0.18
C ARG A 166 8.57 -11.43 -0.62
N VAL A 167 7.55 -10.89 -1.31
CA VAL A 167 6.66 -11.69 -2.16
C VAL A 167 7.40 -12.28 -3.36
N HIS A 168 8.28 -11.51 -4.00
CA HIS A 168 9.08 -11.96 -5.14
C HIS A 168 10.09 -13.05 -4.73
N ARG A 169 10.70 -12.90 -3.55
CA ARG A 169 11.59 -13.93 -2.99
C ARG A 169 10.81 -15.20 -2.60
N SER A 170 9.59 -15.05 -2.09
CA SER A 170 8.71 -16.16 -1.73
C SER A 170 8.25 -16.97 -2.95
N SER A 171 7.89 -16.31 -4.07
CA SER A 171 7.52 -17.00 -5.30
C SER A 171 8.72 -17.72 -5.93
N GLY A 172 9.94 -17.18 -5.76
CA GLY A 172 11.19 -17.89 -6.09
C GLY A 172 11.37 -19.21 -5.32
N LEU A 173 11.08 -19.22 -4.01
CA LEU A 173 11.15 -20.44 -3.19
C LEU A 173 10.03 -21.43 -3.51
N ALA A 174 8.80 -20.98 -3.68
CA ALA A 174 7.66 -21.85 -4.02
C ALA A 174 7.86 -22.54 -5.39
N ASN A 175 8.38 -21.80 -6.39
CA ASN A 175 8.73 -22.36 -7.69
C ASN A 175 9.92 -23.34 -7.64
N GLY A 176 10.77 -23.24 -6.60
CA GLY A 176 11.86 -24.18 -6.34
C GLY A 176 11.39 -25.45 -5.64
N CYS A 177 10.51 -25.34 -4.64
CA CYS A 177 9.88 -26.49 -3.97
C CYS A 177 8.97 -27.27 -4.92
N ALA A 178 8.16 -26.60 -5.74
CA ALA A 178 7.33 -27.26 -6.75
C ALA A 178 8.18 -28.01 -7.80
N ARG A 179 9.32 -27.45 -8.20
CA ARG A 179 10.27 -28.13 -9.11
C ARG A 179 10.95 -29.33 -8.46
N ARG A 180 11.30 -29.26 -7.17
CA ARG A 180 11.87 -30.39 -6.42
C ARG A 180 10.85 -31.52 -6.23
N LEU A 181 9.62 -31.19 -5.87
CA LEU A 181 8.56 -32.19 -5.72
C LEU A 181 8.25 -32.88 -7.06
N HIS A 182 8.29 -32.12 -8.17
CA HIS A 182 8.09 -32.67 -9.51
C HIS A 182 9.30 -33.49 -10.01
N SER A 183 10.53 -33.19 -9.54
CA SER A 183 11.69 -34.05 -9.82
C SER A 183 11.65 -35.34 -8.99
N ASP A 184 11.23 -35.28 -7.73
CA ASP A 184 11.11 -36.46 -6.86
C ASP A 184 10.02 -37.42 -7.36
N LEU A 185 8.87 -36.89 -7.83
CA LEU A 185 7.80 -37.71 -8.44
C LEU A 185 8.20 -38.28 -9.82
N ALA A 186 9.08 -37.61 -10.56
CA ALA A 186 9.63 -38.11 -11.82
C ALA A 186 10.70 -39.20 -11.63
N GLU A 187 11.33 -39.25 -10.44
CA GLU A 187 12.31 -40.26 -10.08
C GLU A 187 11.64 -41.52 -9.50
N GLU A 188 10.57 -41.35 -8.71
CA GLU A 188 9.71 -42.44 -8.19
C GLU A 188 8.96 -43.20 -9.31
N SER A 189 8.63 -42.53 -10.42
CA SER A 189 7.90 -43.11 -11.55
C SER A 189 8.80 -43.76 -12.62
N ARG A 190 10.13 -43.77 -12.42
CA ARG A 190 11.01 -44.62 -13.22
C ARG A 190 10.79 -46.08 -12.81
N PRO A 191 10.40 -46.99 -13.74
CA PRO A 191 10.34 -48.40 -13.41
C PRO A 191 11.75 -48.84 -12.95
N MET A 192 11.81 -49.59 -11.85
CA MET A 192 12.97 -50.37 -11.40
C MET A 192 13.36 -51.38 -12.48
N GLY A 193 13.93 -50.86 -13.57
CA GLY A 193 14.50 -51.60 -14.67
C GLY A 193 15.96 -51.85 -14.36
N ASN A 194 16.23 -53.07 -13.92
CA ASN A 194 17.51 -53.75 -14.08
C ASN A 194 18.62 -53.43 -13.05
N ALA A 195 18.43 -53.91 -11.82
CA ALA A 195 19.54 -54.24 -10.92
C ALA A 195 19.47 -55.74 -10.58
N GLY A 196 20.03 -56.58 -11.46
CA GLY A 196 20.07 -58.02 -11.19
C GLY A 196 20.31 -58.92 -12.40
N ARG A 197 21.34 -58.64 -13.22
CA ARG A 197 21.96 -59.69 -14.02
C ARG A 197 23.37 -59.27 -14.44
N ASP A 198 24.34 -59.55 -13.58
CA ASP A 198 25.75 -59.63 -13.93
C ASP A 198 26.09 -61.11 -14.14
N PRO A 199 26.40 -61.58 -15.36
CA PRO A 199 26.82 -62.95 -15.59
C PRO A 199 28.33 -62.99 -15.82
N ARG A 200 29.14 -62.78 -14.79
CA ARG A 200 30.57 -63.12 -14.83
C ARG A 200 31.09 -63.55 -13.46
N HIS A 201 31.46 -64.82 -13.36
CA HIS A 201 32.56 -65.45 -12.60
C HIS A 201 32.13 -66.90 -12.29
N HIS A 202 32.62 -67.85 -13.08
CA HIS A 202 33.68 -68.81 -12.70
C HIS A 202 33.16 -69.90 -11.76
N ASP A 203 32.83 -71.08 -12.31
CA ASP A 203 33.68 -72.29 -12.26
C ASP A 203 33.20 -73.35 -13.28
#